data_AF-A0A7J5MW34-F1
#
_entry.id   AF-A0A7J5MW34-F1
#
_cell.length_a   1.000
_cell.length_b   1.000
_cell.length_c   1.000
_cell.angle_alpha   90.00
_cell.angle_beta   90.00
_cell.angle_gamma   90.00
#
_symmetry.space_group_name_H-M   'P 1'
#
loop_
_entity.id
_entity.type
_entity.pdbx_description
1 polymer ?
#
loop_
_entity_poly.entity_id
_entity_poly.type
_entity_poly.pdbx_seq_one_letter_code
_entity_poly.pdbx_strand_id
1 'polypeptide(L)'
;MTSTTNDLLMRVLRVESPWLFDGSEYEPMEVVEWDHCDYCPAICETCGDEPENLTIKYRTRNGLTDYESYDDFGLAEMMEALDKWDANREGRKTE
;
A
#
# COMPACT_ATOMS: atom_id res chain seq x y z
N MET A 1 13.67 3.77 0.74
CA MET A 1 12.24 3.83 1.06
C MET A 1 12.08 4.74 2.26
N THR A 2 11.29 5.79 2.14
CA THR A 2 11.05 6.77 3.22
C THR A 2 10.13 6.15 4.26
N SER A 3 10.46 6.33 5.55
CA SER A 3 9.64 5.87 6.69
C SER A 3 8.15 6.22 6.52
N THR A 4 7.86 7.33 5.84
CA THR A 4 6.53 7.85 5.59
C THR A 4 5.64 6.94 4.73
N THR A 5 6.16 6.27 3.70
CA THR A 5 5.33 5.41 2.82
C THR A 5 4.88 4.16 3.55
N ASN A 6 5.77 3.50 4.28
CA ASN A 6 5.42 2.29 5.04
C ASN A 6 4.41 2.61 6.17
N ASP A 7 4.54 3.76 6.83
CA ASP A 7 3.56 4.21 7.84
C ASP A 7 2.17 4.47 7.23
N LEU A 8 2.12 4.98 5.99
CA LEU A 8 0.85 5.19 5.27
C LEU A 8 0.23 3.86 4.85
N LEU A 9 1.02 2.95 4.29
CA LEU A 9 0.58 1.59 3.94
C LEU A 9 0.12 0.80 5.17
N MET A 10 0.72 1.04 6.33
CA MET A 10 0.24 0.48 7.59
C MET A 10 -1.16 0.98 7.96
N ARG A 11 -1.53 2.22 7.59
CA ARG A 11 -2.89 2.74 7.76
C ARG A 11 -3.85 2.16 6.75
N VAL A 12 -3.40 1.94 5.50
CA VAL A 12 -4.19 1.24 4.48
C VAL A 12 -4.61 -0.13 4.98
N LEU A 13 -3.67 -0.94 5.48
CA LEU A 13 -3.97 -2.25 6.10
C LEU A 13 -5.07 -2.13 7.17
N ARG A 14 -5.00 -1.11 8.04
CA ARG A 14 -6.00 -0.91 9.12
C ARG A 14 -7.39 -0.54 8.61
N VAL A 15 -7.49 0.14 7.48
CA VAL A 15 -8.76 0.62 6.92
C VAL A 15 -9.39 -0.44 6.03
N GLU A 16 -8.61 -1.01 5.12
CA GLU A 16 -9.10 -1.95 4.10
C GLU A 16 -9.18 -3.39 4.62
N SER A 17 -8.28 -3.76 5.55
CA SER A 17 -8.22 -5.10 6.15
C SER A 17 -8.30 -5.07 7.68
N PRO A 18 -9.37 -4.49 8.28
CA PRO A 18 -9.48 -4.32 9.73
C PRO A 18 -9.48 -5.65 10.49
N TRP A 19 -9.86 -6.76 9.84
CA TRP A 19 -9.83 -8.10 10.44
C TRP A 19 -8.43 -8.59 10.81
N LEU A 20 -7.38 -8.03 10.21
CA LEU A 20 -6.00 -8.35 10.57
C LEU A 20 -5.59 -7.76 11.92
N PHE A 21 -6.33 -6.75 12.42
CA PHE A 21 -6.02 -6.03 13.66
C PHE A 21 -6.86 -6.54 14.83
N ASP A 22 -6.82 -7.85 15.05
CA ASP A 22 -7.66 -8.57 16.00
C ASP A 22 -6.96 -8.92 17.33
N GLY A 23 -5.70 -8.53 17.51
CA GLY A 23 -4.90 -8.90 18.68
C GLY A 23 -4.20 -10.25 18.56
N SER A 24 -4.32 -10.96 17.44
CA SER A 24 -3.71 -12.28 17.25
C SER A 24 -2.18 -12.21 17.08
N GLU A 25 -1.56 -13.37 16.97
CA GLU A 25 -0.14 -13.50 16.65
C GLU A 25 0.19 -13.16 15.19
N TYR A 26 -0.84 -13.14 14.33
CA TYR A 26 -0.75 -12.77 12.91
C TYR A 26 -1.01 -11.29 12.67
N GLU A 27 -1.32 -10.52 13.72
CA GLU A 27 -1.56 -9.09 13.60
C GLU A 27 -0.35 -8.38 12.95
N PRO A 28 -0.56 -7.54 11.92
CA PRO A 28 0.49 -6.75 11.29
C PRO A 28 1.14 -5.78 12.29
N MET A 29 2.47 -5.75 12.35
CA MET A 29 3.25 -4.87 13.24
C MET A 29 4.00 -3.77 12.48
N GLU A 30 4.58 -4.10 11.32
CA GLU A 30 5.30 -3.15 10.46
C GLU A 30 5.23 -3.58 9.00
N VAL A 31 5.10 -2.61 8.08
CA VAL A 31 5.27 -2.87 6.64
C VAL A 31 6.75 -2.98 6.33
N VAL A 32 7.15 -4.07 5.67
CA VAL A 32 8.56 -4.36 5.34
C VAL A 32 8.87 -4.15 3.87
N GLU A 33 7.89 -4.36 2.99
CA GLU A 33 8.02 -4.26 1.54
C GLU A 33 6.63 -4.04 0.95
N TRP A 34 6.56 -3.46 -0.24
CA TRP A 34 5.35 -3.38 -1.03
C TRP A 34 5.71 -3.42 -2.51
N ASP A 35 4.77 -3.89 -3.32
CA ASP A 35 4.87 -4.00 -4.76
C ASP A 35 3.59 -3.49 -5.41
N HIS A 36 3.73 -2.89 -6.58
CA HIS A 36 2.62 -2.31 -7.34
C HIS A 36 2.70 -2.77 -8.79
N CYS A 37 1.62 -3.36 -9.26
CA CYS A 37 1.40 -3.72 -10.64
C CYS A 37 0.39 -2.77 -11.25
N ASP A 38 0.81 -2.03 -12.27
CA ASP A 38 -0.09 -1.22 -13.08
C ASP A 38 -1.11 -2.10 -13.81
N TYR A 39 -2.26 -1.51 -14.15
CA TYR A 39 -3.23 -2.13 -15.06
C TYR A 39 -2.57 -2.56 -16.37
N CYS A 40 -2.77 -3.81 -16.77
CA CYS A 40 -2.29 -4.35 -18.03
C CYS A 40 -3.49 -4.79 -18.90
N PRO A 41 -3.74 -4.14 -20.05
CA PRO A 41 -4.82 -4.55 -20.93
C PRO A 41 -4.55 -5.93 -21.53
N ALA A 42 -5.63 -6.67 -21.74
CA ALA A 42 -5.67 -7.94 -22.44
C ALA A 42 -4.81 -7.93 -23.71
N ILE A 43 -3.79 -8.78 -23.76
CA ILE A 43 -2.94 -8.94 -24.96
C ILE A 43 -3.64 -9.74 -26.07
N CYS A 44 -4.74 -10.44 -25.74
CA CYS A 44 -5.52 -11.25 -26.65
C CYS A 44 -6.97 -11.39 -26.17
N GLU A 45 -7.92 -11.69 -27.06
CA GLU A 45 -9.36 -11.77 -26.73
C GLU A 45 -9.71 -12.79 -25.63
N THR A 46 -8.85 -13.77 -25.37
CA THR A 46 -9.04 -14.79 -24.30
C THR A 46 -8.19 -14.54 -23.06
N CYS A 47 -7.24 -13.61 -23.15
CA CYS A 47 -6.33 -13.23 -22.08
C CYS A 47 -7.02 -12.08 -21.36
N GLY A 48 -7.78 -12.32 -20.30
CA GLY A 48 -8.49 -11.24 -19.60
C GLY A 48 -7.55 -10.09 -19.18
N ASP A 49 -8.11 -8.90 -18.95
CA ASP A 49 -7.34 -7.78 -18.41
C ASP A 49 -6.75 -8.15 -17.03
N GLU A 50 -5.54 -7.68 -16.76
CA GLU A 50 -4.95 -7.77 -15.42
C GLU A 50 -5.20 -6.43 -14.70
N PRO A 51 -6.02 -6.42 -13.63
CA PRO A 51 -6.31 -5.19 -12.90
C PRO A 51 -5.05 -4.65 -12.23
N GLU A 52 -5.08 -3.35 -11.90
CA GLU A 52 -4.06 -2.76 -11.04
C GLU A 52 -4.05 -3.50 -9.70
N ASN A 53 -2.87 -3.81 -9.16
CA ASN A 53 -2.74 -4.48 -7.87
C ASN A 53 -1.67 -3.82 -6.99
N LEU A 54 -2.00 -3.62 -5.72
CA LEU A 54 -1.04 -3.28 -4.67
C LEU A 54 -0.89 -4.46 -3.72
N THR A 55 0.33 -4.97 -3.57
CA THR A 55 0.66 -5.98 -2.57
C THR A 55 1.52 -5.37 -1.46
N ILE A 56 1.05 -5.46 -0.22
CA ILE A 56 1.75 -4.97 0.98
C ILE A 56 2.25 -6.16 1.79
N LYS A 57 3.56 -6.27 1.99
CA LYS A 57 4.17 -7.27 2.88
C LYS A 57 4.47 -6.65 4.24
N TYR A 58 4.10 -7.36 5.29
CA TYR A 58 4.26 -6.91 6.66
C TYR A 58 4.84 -8.02 7.55
N ARG A 59 5.48 -7.60 8.64
CA ARG A 59 5.88 -8.49 9.72
C ARG A 59 4.74 -8.60 10.72
N THR A 60 4.37 -9.82 11.08
CA THR A 60 3.35 -10.14 12.07
C THR A 60 3.90 -10.06 13.50
N ARG A 61 3.01 -10.10 14.49
CA ARG A 61 3.38 -10.09 15.92
C ARG A 61 4.27 -11.26 16.33
N ASN A 62 4.10 -12.45 15.76
CA ASN A 62 5.01 -13.58 15.97
C ASN A 62 6.31 -13.51 15.16
N GLY A 63 6.53 -12.44 14.39
CA GLY A 63 7.76 -12.19 13.66
C GLY A 63 7.84 -12.84 12.28
N LEU A 64 6.78 -13.53 11.84
CA LEU A 64 6.67 -14.05 10.48
C LEU A 64 6.38 -12.90 9.49
N THR A 65 6.62 -13.16 8.21
CA THR A 65 6.23 -12.24 7.14
C THR A 65 4.97 -12.76 6.48
N ASP A 66 3.99 -11.89 6.31
CA ASP A 66 2.76 -12.15 5.57
C ASP A 66 2.45 -10.99 4.61
N TYR A 67 1.38 -11.09 3.83
CA TYR A 67 1.00 -10.08 2.84
C TYR A 67 -0.50 -9.91 2.68
N GLU A 68 -0.90 -8.74 2.17
CA GLU A 68 -2.23 -8.47 1.65
C GLU A 68 -2.14 -7.85 0.26
N SER A 69 -3.10 -8.16 -0.60
CA SER A 69 -3.18 -7.66 -1.96
C SER A 69 -4.52 -6.97 -2.20
N TYR A 70 -4.48 -5.82 -2.86
CA TYR A 70 -5.64 -4.98 -3.15
C TYR A 70 -5.71 -4.70 -4.65
N ASP A 71 -6.80 -5.08 -5.29
CA ASP A 71 -7.06 -4.78 -6.69
C ASP A 71 -7.69 -3.38 -6.84
N ASP A 72 -7.43 -2.72 -7.98
CA ASP A 72 -7.95 -1.39 -8.34
C ASP A 72 -7.70 -0.32 -7.27
N PHE A 73 -6.50 -0.35 -6.66
CA PHE A 73 -6.18 0.49 -5.50
C PHE A 73 -6.09 1.99 -5.83
N GLY A 74 -5.80 2.37 -7.07
CA GLY A 74 -5.54 3.77 -7.46
C GLY A 74 -4.26 4.31 -6.80
N LEU A 75 -3.21 3.48 -6.77
CA LEU A 75 -1.99 3.81 -6.03
C LEU A 75 -1.28 5.00 -6.64
N ALA A 76 -1.29 5.11 -7.97
CA ALA A 76 -0.68 6.21 -8.69
C ALA A 76 -1.26 7.57 -8.25
N GLU A 77 -2.59 7.68 -8.17
CA GLU A 77 -3.29 8.87 -7.71
C GLU A 77 -2.99 9.17 -6.24
N MET A 78 -2.94 8.13 -5.39
CA MET A 78 -2.59 8.29 -3.97
C MET A 78 -1.17 8.83 -3.81
N MET A 79 -0.20 8.26 -4.52
CA MET A 79 1.20 8.68 -4.46
C MET A 79 1.38 10.10 -5.00
N GLU A 80 0.72 10.44 -6.11
CA GLU A 80 0.73 11.81 -6.64
C GLU A 80 0.14 12.82 -5.63
N ALA A 81 -0.94 12.44 -4.93
CA ALA A 81 -1.54 13.28 -3.89
C ALA A 81 -0.59 13.49 -2.69
N LEU A 82 0.15 12.44 -2.30
CA LEU A 82 1.14 12.51 -1.23
C LEU A 82 2.35 13.38 -1.62
N ASP A 83 2.88 13.22 -2.82
CA ASP A 83 3.97 14.05 -3.34
C ASP A 83 3.58 15.54 -3.40
N LYS A 84 2.35 15.83 -3.87
CA LYS A 84 1.80 17.20 -3.86
C LYS A 84 1.64 17.74 -2.43
N TRP A 85 1.24 16.89 -1.48
CA TRP A 85 1.08 17.31 -0.09
C TRP A 85 2.42 17.64 0.57
N ASP A 86 3.46 16.82 0.35
CA ASP A 86 4.81 17.06 0.87
C ASP A 86 5.43 18.33 0.26
N ALA A 87 5.34 18.52 -1.06
CA ALA A 87 5.80 19.75 -1.72
C ALA A 87 5.15 21.02 -1.15
N ASN A 88 3.84 20.94 -0.83
CA ASN A 88 3.10 22.04 -0.21
C ASN A 88 3.44 22.28 1.28
N ARG A 89 4.09 21.33 1.96
CA ARG A 89 4.59 21.53 3.33
C ARG A 89 5.98 22.14 3.35
N GLU A 90 6.81 21.83 2.36
CA GLU A 90 8.13 22.46 2.21
C GLU A 90 8.01 23.94 1.83
N GLY A 91 7.05 24.30 0.97
CA GLY A 91 6.75 25.70 0.62
C GLY A 91 6.16 26.55 1.77
N ARG A 92 5.67 25.92 2.84
CA ARG A 92 5.09 26.61 4.02
C ARG A 92 6.08 26.95 5.13
N LYS A 93 7.38 26.65 4.96
CA LYS A 93 8.42 26.98 5.96
C LYS A 93 9.00 28.40 5.84
N THR A 94 8.39 29.29 5.05
CA THR A 94 8.92 30.63 4.74
C THR A 94 8.02 31.82 5.10
N GLU A 95 7.03 31.64 5.98
CA GLU A 95 6.22 32.76 6.51
C GLU A 95 6.26 32.84 8.03
#